data_AF-W6QN79-F1
#
_entry.id   AF-W6QN79-F1
#
_cell.length_a   1.000
_cell.length_b   1.000
_cell.length_c   1.000
_cell.angle_alpha   90.00
_cell.angle_beta   90.00
_cell.angle_gamma   90.00
#
_symmetry.space_group_name_H-M   'P 1'
#
loop_
_entity.id
_entity.type
_entity.pdbx_description
1 polymer ?
#
loop_
_entity_poly.entity_id
_entity_poly.type
_entity_poly.pdbx_seq_one_letter_code
_entity_poly.pdbx_strand_id
1 'polypeptide(L)'
;MQARDPESLHRYSATGSGTAILSNRLSYIFDLRGPSFTVDTACSSSIYCLHNAVNAIKAGECEGAVVAGANLIMGPEQHLGTMKGGVLSPTSTCHTFDASADGYGRAEGVSALYIKRLSAALRDGDPIRAVIRGSAVNANGKTSGITQPSISGQAEVIRKAYRMAGLFVEDTDYVECHGTGTAVGDPMEVEALSRVFKRKGRSPLLIGAVSISTQP
;
A
#
# COMPACT_ATOMS: atom_id res chain seq x y z
N MET A 1 18.40 6.41 6.03
CA MET A 1 19.17 7.58 5.56
C MET A 1 20.53 7.54 6.23
N GLN A 2 21.58 7.05 5.56
CA GLN A 2 22.95 7.14 6.09
C GLN A 2 23.38 8.61 6.07
N ALA A 3 24.04 9.07 7.14
CA ALA A 3 24.62 10.40 7.17
C ALA A 3 25.72 10.49 6.11
N ARG A 4 25.62 11.46 5.21
CA ARG A 4 26.63 11.68 4.16
C ARG A 4 27.96 12.18 4.73
N ASP A 5 27.88 12.81 5.90
CA ASP A 5 29.01 13.27 6.68
C ASP A 5 28.76 12.93 8.17
N PRO A 6 29.51 11.97 8.74
CA PRO A 6 29.43 11.66 10.16
C PRO A 6 29.78 12.84 11.07
N GLU A 7 30.61 13.78 10.61
CA GLU A 7 31.01 14.97 11.39
C GLU A 7 29.89 16.02 11.45
N SER A 8 28.95 16.00 10.50
CA SER A 8 27.78 16.87 10.49
C SER A 8 26.57 16.31 11.27
N LEU A 9 26.75 15.25 12.06
CA LEU A 9 25.67 14.62 12.81
C LEU A 9 25.20 15.51 13.96
N HIS A 10 23.99 16.05 13.80
CA HIS A 10 23.34 16.80 14.87
C HIS A 10 22.82 15.87 15.97
N ARG A 11 22.76 16.36 17.22
CA ARG A 11 22.19 15.60 18.37
C ARG A 11 20.75 15.11 18.15
N TYR A 12 20.01 15.74 17.25
CA TYR A 12 18.65 15.35 16.89
C TYR A 12 18.58 14.50 15.62
N SER A 13 19.68 14.09 15.00
CA SER A 13 19.62 13.30 13.76
C SER A 13 18.89 11.96 13.99
N ALA A 14 19.18 11.26 15.09
CA ALA A 14 18.52 9.99 15.41
C ALA A 14 17.01 10.15 15.60
N THR A 15 16.58 11.20 16.32
CA THR A 15 15.15 11.46 16.60
C THR A 15 14.45 12.21 15.46
N GLY A 16 15.19 12.90 14.60
CA GLY A 16 14.66 13.70 13.50
C GLY A 16 14.35 12.87 12.25
N SER A 17 15.14 11.84 11.95
CA SER A 17 15.03 11.06 10.71
C SER A 17 15.05 9.54 10.89
N GLY A 18 15.09 9.03 12.13
CA GLY A 18 15.02 7.60 12.40
C GLY A 18 13.67 6.99 11.98
N THR A 19 13.69 5.88 11.25
CA THR A 19 12.48 5.21 10.73
C THR A 19 11.49 4.81 11.83
N ALA A 20 11.99 4.30 12.96
CA ALA A 20 11.15 3.97 14.11
C ALA A 20 10.54 5.20 14.79
N ILE A 21 11.14 6.39 14.61
CA ILE A 21 10.64 7.62 15.20
C ILE A 21 9.40 8.13 14.47
N LEU A 22 9.19 7.74 13.21
CA LEU A 22 7.99 8.13 12.46
C LEU A 22 6.69 7.73 13.20
N SER A 23 6.61 6.48 13.65
CA SER A 23 5.48 5.97 14.44
C SER A 23 5.55 6.42 15.90
N ASN A 24 6.71 6.28 16.55
CA ASN A 24 6.87 6.61 17.96
C ASN A 24 6.63 8.11 18.26
N ARG A 25 6.85 9.01 17.31
CA ARG A 25 6.57 10.43 17.46
C ARG A 25 5.07 10.71 17.61
N LEU A 26 4.22 9.98 16.88
CA LEU A 26 2.77 10.07 17.06
C LEU A 26 2.37 9.57 18.44
N SER A 27 2.89 8.41 18.85
CA SER A 27 2.65 7.87 20.18
C SER A 27 3.08 8.83 21.29
N TYR A 28 4.25 9.45 21.15
CA TYR A 28 4.77 10.42 22.09
C TYR A 28 3.91 11.68 22.18
N ILE A 29 3.54 12.28 21.04
CA ILE A 29 2.79 13.54 21.01
C ILE A 29 1.37 13.37 21.56
N PHE A 30 0.72 12.24 21.26
CA PHE A 30 -0.66 11.97 21.64
C PHE A 30 -0.80 11.07 22.88
N ASP A 31 0.30 10.77 23.57
CA ASP A 31 0.37 9.87 24.72
C ASP A 31 -0.30 8.50 24.48
N LEU A 32 -0.13 7.95 23.27
CA LEU A 32 -0.68 6.65 22.89
C LEU A 32 0.21 5.52 23.42
N ARG A 33 -0.39 4.61 24.18
CA ARG A 33 0.31 3.51 24.87
C ARG A 33 0.14 2.12 24.23
N GLY A 34 -0.46 2.05 23.05
CA GLY A 34 -0.58 0.81 22.27
C GLY A 34 0.69 0.47 21.47
N PRO A 35 0.65 -0.61 20.66
CA PRO A 35 1.75 -0.96 19.75
C PRO A 35 2.13 0.22 18.83
N SER A 36 3.43 0.46 18.67
CA SER A 36 3.97 1.52 17.81
C SER A 36 5.17 1.00 17.03
N PHE A 37 5.05 0.98 15.70
CA PHE A 37 6.07 0.43 14.82
C PHE A 37 5.98 1.04 13.42
N THR A 38 7.08 0.94 12.68
CA THR A 38 7.18 1.32 11.27
C THR A 38 7.55 0.09 10.46
N VAL A 39 6.88 -0.13 9.32
CA VAL A 39 7.13 -1.26 8.42
C VAL A 39 7.71 -0.74 7.10
N ASP A 40 8.67 -1.46 6.55
CA ASP A 40 9.16 -1.27 5.18
C ASP A 40 8.98 -2.58 4.39
N THR A 41 7.93 -2.62 3.57
CA THR A 41 7.69 -3.64 2.55
C THR A 41 7.63 -3.02 1.16
N ALA A 42 8.45 -1.97 0.94
CA ALA A 42 8.46 -1.15 -0.28
C ALA A 42 7.06 -0.57 -0.59
N CYS A 43 6.57 -0.68 -1.84
CA CYS A 43 5.31 -0.08 -2.31
C CYS A 43 4.06 -0.55 -1.54
N SER A 44 4.15 -1.67 -0.80
CA SER A 44 3.01 -2.25 -0.07
C SER A 44 2.96 -1.86 1.41
N SER A 45 3.91 -1.04 1.89
CA SER A 45 4.12 -0.77 3.32
C SER A 45 2.86 -0.28 4.04
N SER A 46 2.10 0.64 3.45
CA SER A 46 0.88 1.19 4.05
C SER A 46 -0.22 0.15 4.22
N ILE A 47 -0.38 -0.76 3.26
CA ILE A 47 -1.36 -1.86 3.32
C ILE A 47 -0.92 -2.94 4.32
N TYR A 48 0.38 -3.22 4.44
CA TYR A 48 0.91 -4.08 5.50
C TYR A 48 0.65 -3.50 6.89
N CYS A 49 0.86 -2.19 7.08
CA CYS A 49 0.50 -1.51 8.32
C CYS A 49 -1.00 -1.63 8.63
N LEU A 50 -1.87 -1.44 7.62
CA LEU A 50 -3.31 -1.61 7.77
C LEU A 50 -3.68 -3.04 8.19
N HIS A 51 -3.09 -4.04 7.54
CA HIS A 51 -3.32 -5.45 7.86
C HIS A 51 -2.93 -5.76 9.32
N ASN A 52 -1.76 -5.31 9.76
CA ASN A 52 -1.28 -5.51 11.12
C ASN A 52 -2.19 -4.80 12.14
N ALA A 53 -2.62 -3.57 11.86
CA ALA A 53 -3.52 -2.83 12.74
C ALA A 53 -4.89 -3.51 12.86
N VAL A 54 -5.45 -4.02 11.77
CA VAL A 54 -6.70 -4.82 11.79
C VAL A 54 -6.54 -6.06 12.67
N ASN A 55 -5.42 -6.77 12.57
CA ASN A 55 -5.16 -7.96 13.37
C ASN A 55 -4.96 -7.63 14.85
N ALA A 56 -4.21 -6.57 15.19
CA ALA A 56 -4.02 -6.11 16.56
C ALA A 56 -5.35 -5.74 17.24
N ILE A 57 -6.22 -5.01 16.52
CA ILE A 57 -7.57 -4.67 17.01
C ILE A 57 -8.44 -5.91 17.21
N LYS A 58 -8.34 -6.90 16.31
CA LYS A 58 -9.07 -8.18 16.45
C LYS A 58 -8.55 -9.00 17.63
N ALA A 59 -7.24 -9.02 17.84
CA ALA A 59 -6.58 -9.69 18.96
C ALA A 59 -6.82 -8.99 20.31
N GLY A 60 -7.28 -7.74 20.31
CA GLY A 60 -7.50 -6.96 21.53
C GLY A 60 -6.23 -6.31 22.08
N GLU A 61 -5.16 -6.25 21.28
CA GLU A 61 -3.91 -5.55 21.64
C GLU A 61 -4.08 -4.03 21.65
N CYS A 62 -5.08 -3.52 20.90
CA CYS A 62 -5.51 -2.13 20.95
C CYS A 62 -7.00 -1.99 20.58
N GLU A 63 -7.62 -0.88 20.99
CA GLU A 63 -9.03 -0.60 20.69
C GLU A 63 -9.23 0.12 19.35
N GLY A 64 -8.21 0.85 18.93
CA GLY A 64 -8.10 1.58 17.68
C GLY A 64 -6.64 1.80 17.30
N ALA A 65 -6.41 2.23 16.07
CA ALA A 65 -5.08 2.42 15.52
C ALA A 65 -5.04 3.59 14.55
N VAL A 66 -3.94 4.35 14.59
CA VAL A 66 -3.55 5.27 13.52
C VAL A 66 -2.68 4.49 12.54
N VAL A 67 -3.10 4.41 11.29
CA VAL A 67 -2.35 3.79 10.19
C VAL A 67 -1.95 4.89 9.24
N ALA A 68 -0.65 5.12 9.08
CA ALA A 68 -0.12 6.19 8.24
C ALA A 68 0.95 5.69 7.26
N GLY A 69 1.05 6.36 6.13
CA GLY A 69 2.10 6.20 5.14
C GLY A 69 2.67 7.55 4.75
N ALA A 70 3.99 7.61 4.58
CA ALA A 70 4.69 8.82 4.15
C ALA A 70 5.79 8.45 3.16
N ASN A 71 5.80 9.12 2.00
CA ASN A 71 6.87 9.05 1.03
C ASN A 71 7.29 10.47 0.64
N LEU A 72 8.55 10.81 0.89
CA LEU A 72 9.17 12.10 0.55
C LEU A 72 10.47 11.85 -0.22
N ILE A 73 10.64 12.53 -1.34
CA ILE A 73 11.80 12.47 -2.22
C ILE A 73 12.82 13.49 -1.74
N MET A 74 13.55 13.12 -0.69
CA MET A 74 14.52 13.98 -0.02
C MET A 74 15.86 14.12 -0.77
N GLY A 75 16.03 13.43 -1.89
CA GLY A 75 17.27 13.41 -2.65
C GLY A 75 17.20 12.56 -3.92
N PRO A 76 18.17 12.72 -4.83
CA PRO A 76 18.17 12.07 -6.14
C PRO A 76 18.56 10.59 -6.08
N GLU A 77 19.12 10.09 -4.98
CA GLU A 77 19.78 8.78 -4.93
C GLU A 77 18.82 7.64 -5.27
N GLN A 78 17.64 7.66 -4.65
CA GLN A 78 16.60 6.66 -4.93
C GLN A 78 16.08 6.79 -6.36
N HIS A 79 15.91 8.02 -6.87
CA HIS A 79 15.46 8.24 -8.24
C HIS A 79 16.47 7.66 -9.23
N LEU A 80 17.76 8.00 -9.09
CA LEU A 80 18.84 7.47 -9.91
C LEU A 80 18.96 5.95 -9.82
N GLY A 81 18.78 5.38 -8.63
CA GLY A 81 18.74 3.93 -8.43
C GLY A 81 17.60 3.27 -9.21
N THR A 82 16.38 3.80 -9.10
CA THR A 82 15.21 3.28 -9.82
C THR A 82 15.28 3.52 -11.33
N MET A 83 15.86 4.64 -11.78
CA MET A 83 16.11 4.91 -13.20
C MET A 83 17.05 3.87 -13.79
N LYS A 84 18.19 3.59 -13.13
CA LYS A 84 19.14 2.57 -13.56
C LYS A 84 18.56 1.15 -13.51
N GLY A 85 17.56 0.94 -12.64
CA GLY A 85 16.77 -0.29 -12.58
C GLY A 85 15.76 -0.45 -13.72
N GLY A 86 15.55 0.57 -14.56
CA GLY A 86 14.68 0.50 -15.74
C GLY A 86 13.19 0.44 -15.43
N VAL A 87 12.76 0.91 -14.25
CA VAL A 87 11.35 0.83 -13.81
C VAL A 87 10.62 2.18 -13.85
N LEU A 88 11.32 3.28 -14.10
CA LEU A 88 10.73 4.62 -14.17
C LEU A 88 10.34 4.97 -15.60
N SER A 89 9.19 5.62 -15.75
CA SER A 89 8.77 6.22 -17.01
C SER A 89 9.68 7.41 -17.36
N PRO A 90 10.16 7.52 -18.61
CA PRO A 90 10.86 8.72 -19.10
C PRO A 90 10.02 10.01 -19.00
N THR A 91 8.69 9.90 -19.06
CA THR A 91 7.78 11.05 -18.91
C THR A 91 7.39 11.33 -17.46
N SER A 92 7.91 10.53 -16.50
CA SER A 92 7.61 10.64 -15.07
C SER A 92 6.12 10.55 -14.73
N THR A 93 5.34 9.89 -15.58
CA THR A 93 3.90 9.66 -15.42
C THR A 93 3.61 8.16 -15.44
N CYS A 94 2.54 7.72 -14.81
CA CYS A 94 2.08 6.34 -14.93
C CYS A 94 1.03 6.25 -16.04
N HIS A 95 1.37 5.61 -17.15
CA HIS A 95 0.44 5.31 -18.25
C HIS A 95 -0.29 3.99 -17.97
N THR A 96 -0.96 3.94 -16.82
CA THR A 96 -1.55 2.73 -16.26
C THR A 96 -2.60 2.12 -17.19
N PHE A 97 -2.43 0.84 -17.52
CA PHE A 97 -3.27 0.07 -18.46
C PHE A 97 -3.27 0.59 -19.91
N ASP A 98 -2.41 1.56 -20.25
CA ASP A 98 -2.28 2.07 -21.62
C ASP A 98 -1.26 1.27 -22.44
N ALA A 99 -1.41 1.27 -23.76
CA ALA A 99 -0.44 0.63 -24.67
C ALA A 99 0.96 1.28 -24.60
N SER A 100 1.06 2.52 -24.12
CA SER A 100 2.29 3.28 -23.90
C SER A 100 2.90 3.12 -22.50
N ALA A 101 2.41 2.18 -21.69
CA ALA A 101 2.98 1.84 -20.38
C ALA A 101 4.51 1.60 -20.43
N ASP A 102 5.29 2.54 -19.92
CA ASP A 102 6.75 2.58 -20.04
C ASP A 102 7.48 2.69 -18.68
N GLY A 103 6.75 2.55 -17.57
CA GLY A 103 7.28 2.68 -16.22
C GLY A 103 6.35 3.49 -15.30
N TYR A 104 6.76 3.66 -14.05
CA TYR A 104 6.02 4.50 -13.10
C TYR A 104 6.67 5.87 -12.91
N GLY A 105 5.85 6.87 -12.60
CA GLY A 105 6.28 8.18 -12.11
C GLY A 105 6.42 8.18 -10.58
N ARG A 106 7.52 8.73 -10.05
CA ARG A 106 7.67 8.88 -8.59
C ARG A 106 6.81 10.05 -8.11
N ALA A 107 6.13 9.87 -6.98
CA ALA A 107 5.33 10.91 -6.34
C ALA A 107 5.62 10.98 -4.84
N GLU A 108 5.35 12.15 -4.26
CA GLU A 108 5.36 12.35 -2.81
C GLU A 108 3.93 12.28 -2.26
N GLY A 109 3.80 11.87 -1.01
CA GLY A 109 2.50 11.82 -0.37
C GLY A 109 2.57 11.39 1.08
N VAL A 110 1.66 11.94 1.87
CA VAL A 110 1.43 11.54 3.26
C VAL A 110 -0.06 11.28 3.43
N SER A 111 -0.41 10.14 4.01
CA SER A 111 -1.79 9.77 4.31
C SER A 111 -1.88 9.11 5.68
N ALA A 112 -3.02 9.29 6.34
CA ALA A 112 -3.31 8.67 7.62
C ALA A 112 -4.78 8.31 7.72
N LEU A 113 -5.06 7.18 8.37
CA LEU A 113 -6.38 6.67 8.69
C LEU A 113 -6.43 6.37 10.18
N TYR A 114 -7.56 6.69 10.80
CA TYR A 114 -7.89 6.15 12.12
C TYR A 114 -8.91 5.03 11.94
N ILE A 115 -8.62 3.87 12.53
CA ILE A 115 -9.50 2.68 12.46
C ILE A 115 -9.77 2.15 13.86
N LYS A 116 -10.97 1.61 14.07
CA LYS A 116 -11.39 0.92 15.29
C LYS A 116 -12.46 -0.11 14.96
N ARG A 117 -12.87 -0.92 15.95
CA ARG A 117 -13.99 -1.84 15.77
C ARG A 117 -15.27 -1.06 15.42
N LEU A 118 -16.02 -1.54 14.43
CA LEU A 118 -17.28 -0.91 14.00
C LEU A 118 -18.27 -0.76 15.17
N SER A 119 -18.39 -1.78 16.03
CA SER A 119 -19.25 -1.71 17.22
C SER A 119 -18.84 -0.61 18.19
N ALA A 120 -17.53 -0.36 18.35
CA ALA A 120 -17.02 0.73 19.17
C ALA A 120 -17.29 2.09 18.52
N ALA A 121 -17.11 2.22 17.19
CA ALA A 121 -17.43 3.45 16.47
C ALA A 121 -18.92 3.81 16.60
N LEU A 122 -19.81 2.82 16.47
CA LEU A 122 -21.27 3.01 16.64
C LEU A 122 -21.63 3.42 18.07
N ARG A 123 -21.06 2.74 19.08
CA ARG A 123 -21.28 3.05 20.50
C ARG A 123 -20.81 4.46 20.85
N ASP A 124 -19.66 4.87 20.33
CA ASP A 124 -19.03 6.14 20.66
C ASP A 124 -19.57 7.31 19.80
N GLY A 125 -20.41 7.02 18.80
CA GLY A 125 -20.99 8.02 17.90
C GLY A 125 -20.00 8.58 16.88
N ASP A 126 -18.95 7.84 16.56
CA ASP A 126 -17.90 8.27 15.64
C ASP A 126 -18.39 8.31 14.18
N PRO A 127 -17.90 9.25 13.35
CA PRO A 127 -18.20 9.27 11.93
C PRO A 127 -17.55 8.07 11.22
N ILE A 128 -18.37 7.25 10.55
CA ILE A 128 -17.92 6.08 9.79
C ILE A 128 -17.87 6.41 8.30
N ARG A 129 -16.67 6.44 7.72
CA ARG A 129 -16.47 6.72 6.27
C ARG A 129 -16.51 5.46 5.40
N ALA A 130 -16.05 4.33 5.94
CA ALA A 130 -16.03 3.03 5.29
C ALA A 130 -15.85 1.92 6.33
N VAL A 131 -16.02 0.66 5.91
CA VAL A 131 -15.80 -0.52 6.74
C VAL A 131 -14.79 -1.45 6.08
N ILE A 132 -13.72 -1.79 6.79
CA ILE A 132 -12.73 -2.78 6.34
C ILE A 132 -13.30 -4.17 6.59
N ARG A 133 -13.74 -4.83 5.53
CA ARG A 133 -14.36 -6.17 5.61
C ARG A 133 -13.34 -7.28 5.82
N GLY A 134 -12.16 -7.16 5.20
CA GLY A 134 -11.06 -8.09 5.36
C GLY A 134 -9.81 -7.56 4.67
N SER A 135 -8.66 -8.14 5.02
CA SER A 135 -7.37 -7.84 4.40
C SER A 135 -6.51 -9.10 4.43
N ALA A 136 -5.59 -9.22 3.49
CA ALA A 136 -4.64 -10.32 3.43
C ALA A 136 -3.31 -9.84 2.85
N VAL A 137 -2.23 -10.51 3.26
CA VAL A 137 -0.89 -10.33 2.73
C VAL A 137 -0.27 -11.70 2.39
N ASN A 138 0.64 -11.72 1.42
CA ASN A 138 1.50 -12.84 1.07
C ASN A 138 2.81 -12.35 0.41
N ALA A 139 3.63 -13.30 -0.04
CA ALA A 139 4.84 -13.05 -0.81
C ALA A 139 4.77 -13.77 -2.17
N ASN A 140 5.45 -13.22 -3.17
CA ASN A 140 5.48 -13.79 -4.52
C ASN A 140 6.22 -15.14 -4.61
N GLY A 141 7.07 -15.46 -3.62
CA GLY A 141 7.92 -16.64 -3.67
C GLY A 141 8.98 -16.55 -4.78
N LYS A 142 9.30 -17.66 -5.43
CA LYS A 142 10.27 -17.71 -6.53
C LYS A 142 9.60 -17.34 -7.85
N THR A 143 10.01 -16.24 -8.45
CA THR A 143 9.65 -15.78 -9.80
C THR A 143 10.89 -15.71 -10.70
N SER A 144 10.74 -15.28 -11.96
CA SER A 144 11.85 -15.14 -12.91
C SER A 144 12.88 -14.07 -12.51
N GLY A 145 12.54 -13.18 -11.58
CA GLY A 145 13.45 -12.21 -10.99
C GLY A 145 12.90 -11.73 -9.65
N ILE A 146 13.78 -11.33 -8.71
CA ILE A 146 13.37 -10.95 -7.34
C ILE A 146 12.32 -9.82 -7.30
N THR A 147 12.31 -8.96 -8.32
CA THR A 147 11.37 -7.84 -8.49
C THR A 147 10.16 -8.18 -9.36
N GLN A 148 10.11 -9.37 -9.98
CA GLN A 148 9.04 -9.74 -10.89
C GLN A 148 7.78 -10.14 -10.10
N PRO A 149 6.59 -9.58 -10.44
CA PRO A 149 5.33 -9.97 -9.81
C PRO A 149 4.94 -11.43 -10.10
N SER A 150 3.96 -11.93 -9.35
CA SER A 150 3.40 -13.27 -9.51
C SER A 150 1.88 -13.20 -9.72
N ILE A 151 1.41 -13.60 -10.89
CA ILE A 151 -0.04 -13.67 -11.20
C ILE A 151 -0.77 -14.59 -10.21
N SER A 152 -0.20 -15.75 -9.92
CA SER A 152 -0.80 -16.71 -8.97
C SER A 152 -0.78 -16.15 -7.55
N GLY A 153 0.32 -15.51 -7.14
CA GLY A 153 0.44 -14.87 -5.82
C GLY A 153 -0.59 -13.77 -5.62
N GLN A 154 -0.79 -12.91 -6.62
CA GLN A 154 -1.82 -11.87 -6.59
C GLN A 154 -3.24 -12.48 -6.54
N ALA A 155 -3.54 -13.45 -7.39
CA ALA A 155 -4.85 -14.09 -7.38
C ALA A 155 -5.14 -14.84 -6.05
N GLU A 156 -4.11 -15.39 -5.41
CA GLU A 156 -4.22 -16.06 -4.12
C GLU A 156 -4.49 -15.06 -2.98
N VAL A 157 -3.75 -13.95 -2.91
CA VAL A 157 -3.94 -12.96 -1.84
C VAL A 157 -5.32 -12.31 -1.91
N ILE A 158 -5.82 -12.05 -3.12
CA ILE A 158 -7.18 -11.55 -3.32
C ILE A 158 -8.19 -12.58 -2.78
N ARG A 159 -8.12 -13.85 -3.21
CA ARG A 159 -9.03 -14.89 -2.69
C ARG A 159 -8.94 -15.04 -1.17
N LYS A 160 -7.74 -14.92 -0.59
CA LYS A 160 -7.54 -14.97 0.86
C LYS A 160 -8.25 -13.79 1.55
N ALA A 161 -8.15 -12.57 1.02
CA ALA A 161 -8.84 -11.40 1.56
C ALA A 161 -10.38 -11.60 1.55
N TYR A 162 -10.95 -12.11 0.45
CA TYR A 162 -12.38 -12.42 0.36
C TYR A 162 -12.82 -13.50 1.35
N ARG A 163 -12.04 -14.58 1.49
CA ARG A 163 -12.31 -15.62 2.51
C ARG A 163 -12.30 -15.03 3.92
N MET A 164 -11.31 -14.19 4.24
CA MET A 164 -11.22 -13.52 5.55
C MET A 164 -12.37 -12.53 5.79
N ALA A 165 -12.93 -11.97 4.73
CA ALA A 165 -14.07 -11.05 4.79
C ALA A 165 -15.43 -11.77 4.85
N GLY A 166 -15.49 -13.06 4.53
CA GLY A 166 -16.74 -13.80 4.35
C GLY A 166 -17.58 -13.23 3.21
N LEU A 167 -16.93 -12.78 2.12
CA LEU A 167 -17.57 -12.13 0.98
C LEU A 167 -17.41 -12.93 -0.30
N PHE A 168 -18.36 -12.74 -1.21
CA PHE A 168 -18.31 -13.26 -2.58
C PHE A 168 -17.65 -12.25 -3.51
N VAL A 169 -16.82 -12.72 -4.43
CA VAL A 169 -16.08 -11.85 -5.37
C VAL A 169 -17.02 -11.21 -6.39
N GLU A 170 -18.17 -11.83 -6.63
CA GLU A 170 -19.20 -11.40 -7.57
C GLU A 170 -19.83 -10.05 -7.18
N ASP A 171 -19.83 -9.73 -5.89
CA ASP A 171 -20.41 -8.51 -5.30
C ASP A 171 -19.46 -7.30 -5.37
N THR A 172 -18.31 -7.44 -6.03
CA THR A 172 -17.26 -6.42 -6.08
C THR A 172 -17.47 -5.45 -7.24
N ASP A 173 -17.93 -4.24 -6.98
CA ASP A 173 -18.19 -3.31 -8.09
C ASP A 173 -16.91 -2.74 -8.72
N TYR A 174 -15.88 -2.53 -7.91
CA TYR A 174 -14.67 -1.82 -8.28
C TYR A 174 -13.41 -2.42 -7.64
N VAL A 175 -12.29 -2.39 -8.36
CA VAL A 175 -10.94 -2.64 -7.81
C VAL A 175 -10.05 -1.43 -8.07
N GLU A 176 -9.55 -0.85 -6.99
CA GLU A 176 -8.41 0.08 -7.00
C GLU A 176 -7.13 -0.76 -7.11
N CYS A 177 -6.49 -0.71 -8.27
CA CYS A 177 -5.30 -1.49 -8.61
C CYS A 177 -4.02 -0.84 -8.09
N HIS A 178 -2.93 -1.63 -8.05
CA HIS A 178 -1.59 -1.10 -7.89
C HIS A 178 -1.20 -0.24 -9.10
N GLY A 179 -1.49 -0.73 -10.31
CA GLY A 179 -1.56 0.07 -11.53
C GLY A 179 -0.35 0.94 -11.78
N THR A 180 0.82 0.32 -11.94
CA THR A 180 2.09 1.06 -11.98
C THR A 180 2.42 1.70 -13.32
N GLY A 181 1.68 1.42 -14.40
CA GLY A 181 2.05 1.87 -15.74
C GLY A 181 3.25 1.11 -16.31
N THR A 182 3.51 -0.12 -15.84
CA THR A 182 4.62 -0.92 -16.34
C THR A 182 4.15 -1.92 -17.39
N ALA A 183 4.88 -2.04 -18.50
CA ALA A 183 4.56 -2.94 -19.61
C ALA A 183 4.37 -4.42 -19.20
N VAL A 184 4.97 -4.84 -18.08
CA VAL A 184 4.86 -6.21 -17.59
C VAL A 184 3.93 -6.31 -16.37
N GLY A 185 3.99 -5.37 -15.43
CA GLY A 185 3.21 -5.44 -14.20
C GLY A 185 1.72 -5.28 -14.44
N ASP A 186 1.33 -4.32 -15.28
CA ASP A 186 -0.08 -4.01 -15.54
C ASP A 186 -0.82 -5.19 -16.20
N PRO A 187 -0.32 -5.84 -17.27
CA PRO A 187 -0.96 -7.04 -17.81
C PRO A 187 -1.04 -8.19 -16.82
N MET A 188 -0.01 -8.39 -15.99
CA MET A 188 -0.01 -9.45 -14.99
C MET A 188 -1.04 -9.21 -13.88
N GLU A 189 -1.24 -7.96 -13.47
CA GLU A 189 -2.27 -7.57 -12.50
C GLU A 189 -3.67 -7.81 -13.06
N VAL A 190 -3.95 -7.36 -14.28
CA VAL A 190 -5.26 -7.56 -14.94
C VAL A 190 -5.55 -9.04 -15.16
N GLU A 191 -4.55 -9.84 -15.52
CA GLU A 191 -4.67 -11.30 -15.65
C GLU A 191 -4.98 -11.96 -14.29
N ALA A 192 -4.35 -11.51 -13.20
CA ALA A 192 -4.64 -12.01 -11.86
C ALA A 192 -6.09 -11.69 -11.44
N LEU A 193 -6.56 -10.46 -11.70
CA LEU A 193 -7.95 -10.05 -11.45
C LEU A 193 -8.93 -10.90 -12.26
N SER A 194 -8.65 -11.13 -13.55
CA SER A 194 -9.49 -11.95 -14.44
C SER A 194 -9.63 -13.40 -13.97
N ARG A 195 -8.60 -13.95 -13.30
CA ARG A 195 -8.65 -15.30 -12.69
C ARG A 195 -9.53 -15.37 -11.45
N VAL A 196 -9.75 -14.25 -10.77
CA VAL A 196 -10.53 -14.18 -9.52
C VAL A 196 -11.96 -13.74 -9.79
N PHE A 197 -12.15 -12.64 -10.51
CA PHE A 197 -13.44 -12.00 -10.74
C PHE A 197 -14.12 -12.50 -12.02
N LYS A 198 -14.50 -13.78 -12.04
CA LYS A 198 -15.17 -14.40 -13.19
C LYS A 198 -16.65 -14.01 -13.25
N ARG A 199 -16.97 -12.90 -13.90
CA ARG A 199 -18.36 -12.42 -14.06
C ARG A 199 -19.04 -13.09 -15.27
N LYS A 200 -20.09 -13.86 -15.02
CA LYS A 200 -21.01 -14.36 -16.07
C LYS A 200 -22.25 -13.47 -16.12
N GLY A 201 -22.51 -12.80 -17.25
CA GLY A 201 -23.77 -12.09 -17.50
C GLY A 201 -24.06 -10.85 -16.63
N ARG A 202 -23.08 -10.34 -15.88
CA ARG A 202 -23.15 -9.07 -15.13
C ARG A 202 -22.39 -7.97 -15.88
N SER A 203 -22.58 -6.71 -15.47
CA SER A 203 -21.71 -5.60 -15.87
C SER A 203 -20.23 -5.94 -15.61
N PRO A 204 -19.30 -5.42 -16.43
CA PRO A 204 -17.86 -5.68 -16.26
C PRO A 204 -17.38 -5.24 -14.87
N LEU A 205 -16.31 -5.86 -14.37
CA LEU A 205 -15.61 -5.33 -13.20
C LEU A 205 -14.94 -4.00 -13.59
N LEU A 206 -15.23 -2.94 -12.85
CA LEU A 206 -14.55 -1.67 -13.03
C LEU A 206 -13.20 -1.75 -12.32
N ILE A 207 -12.15 -1.35 -13.01
CA ILE A 207 -10.80 -1.23 -12.44
C ILE A 207 -10.28 0.17 -12.71
N GLY A 208 -9.44 0.67 -11.81
CA GLY A 208 -8.70 1.91 -12.00
C GLY A 208 -7.51 1.97 -11.06
N ALA A 209 -6.74 3.04 -11.15
CA ALA A 209 -5.61 3.27 -10.27
C ALA A 209 -5.43 4.78 -10.06
N VAL A 210 -5.23 5.20 -8.82
CA VAL A 210 -5.00 6.58 -8.41
C VAL A 210 -3.71 7.16 -8.99
N SER A 211 -2.77 6.28 -9.36
CA SER A 211 -1.52 6.62 -10.01
C SER A 211 -1.70 7.11 -11.45
N ILE A 212 -2.84 6.85 -12.09
CA ILE A 212 -3.05 7.15 -13.50
C ILE A 212 -2.88 8.64 -13.77
N SER A 213 -2.07 8.98 -14.76
CA SER A 213 -2.00 10.35 -15.26
C SER A 213 -3.05 10.53 -16.34
N THR A 214 -4.10 11.30 -16.06
CA THR A 214 -5.03 11.77 -17.09
C THR A 214 -4.45 13.05 -17.71
N GLN A 215 -3.52 12.91 -18.64
CA GLN A 215 -3.21 14.01 -19.56
C GLN A 215 -4.24 13.94 -20.70
N PRO A 216 -4.90 15.05 -21.06
CA PRO A 216 -5.81 15.09 -22.21
C PRO A 216 -5.09 14.87 -23.55
#